data_AF-A0A6V8E2I6-F1
#
_entry.id   AF-A0A6V8E2I6-F1
#
_cell.length_a   1.000
_cell.length_b   1.000
_cell.length_c   1.000
_cell.angle_alpha   90.00
_cell.angle_beta   90.00
_cell.angle_gamma   90.00
#
_symmetry.space_group_name_H-M   'P 1'
#
loop_
_entity.id
_entity.type
_entity.pdbx_description
1 polymer ?
#
loop_
_entity_poly.entity_id
_entity_poly.type
_entity_poly.pdbx_seq_one_letter_code
_entity_poly.pdbx_strand_id
1 'polypeptide(L)'
;MAEEVPFITLVKREEVSSRPLLSVEDLALENTLSMLCSFLSLEDFISFLSSPMFASYARRDEPWVVFEIGLYRDHTKTLQLYPERECLTVTDEAMTGALDQHVWKGQADDALVHLLETWVGEVASGA
;
A
#
# COMPACT_ATOMS: atom_id res chain seq x y z
N MET A 1 27.89 -3.57 9.92
CA MET A 1 26.67 -4.33 9.61
C MET A 1 25.76 -3.32 8.95
N ALA A 2 25.51 -3.43 7.64
CA ALA A 2 24.61 -2.48 6.98
C ALA A 2 23.21 -2.78 7.52
N GLU A 3 22.68 -1.88 8.34
CA GLU A 3 21.31 -1.97 8.82
C GLU A 3 20.43 -1.90 7.58
N GLU A 4 19.72 -3.00 7.27
CA GLU A 4 18.74 -3.04 6.18
C GLU A 4 17.60 -2.10 6.58
N VAL A 5 17.71 -0.84 6.14
CA VAL A 5 16.71 0.18 6.39
C VAL A 5 15.46 -0.20 5.59
N PRO A 6 14.27 -0.23 6.21
CA PRO A 6 13.04 -0.49 5.48
C PRO A 6 12.90 0.45 4.29
N PHE A 7 12.32 -0.08 3.22
CA PHE A 7 12.16 0.64 1.97
C PHE A 7 10.83 1.38 1.95
N ILE A 8 9.74 0.66 2.21
CA ILE A 8 8.37 1.17 2.10
C ILE A 8 7.57 0.82 3.35
N THR A 9 6.58 1.64 3.65
CA THR A 9 5.67 1.45 4.78
C THR A 9 4.24 1.35 4.29
N LEU A 10 3.43 0.56 4.97
CA LEU A 10 1.99 0.48 4.79
C LEU A 10 1.32 0.75 6.13
N VAL A 11 0.36 1.66 6.15
CA VAL A 11 -0.45 1.92 7.34
C VAL A 11 -1.91 2.10 6.95
N LYS A 12 -2.84 1.66 7.79
CA LYS A 12 -4.26 1.94 7.65
C LYS A 12 -4.46 3.44 7.81
N ARG A 13 -5.08 4.09 6.83
CA ARG A 13 -5.35 5.52 6.84
C ARG A 13 -6.75 5.80 7.37
N GLU A 14 -7.77 5.26 6.72
CA GLU A 14 -9.17 5.50 7.09
C GLU A 14 -10.11 4.40 6.62
N GLU A 15 -11.33 4.38 7.17
CA GLU A 15 -12.44 3.55 6.72
C GLU A 15 -13.37 4.41 5.86
N VAL A 16 -13.54 4.06 4.58
CA VAL A 16 -14.31 4.84 3.59
C VAL A 16 -15.70 4.29 3.33
N SER A 17 -16.05 3.12 3.89
CA SER A 17 -17.39 2.54 3.80
C SER A 17 -17.73 1.74 5.06
N SER A 18 -18.90 1.10 5.04
CA SER A 18 -19.38 0.32 6.19
C SER A 18 -18.40 -0.80 6.51
N ARG A 19 -17.87 -0.79 7.74
CA ARG A 19 -16.95 -1.80 8.23
C ARG A 19 -17.57 -3.21 8.11
N PRO A 20 -16.93 -4.15 7.41
CA PRO A 20 -17.44 -5.50 7.26
C PRO A 20 -17.27 -6.31 8.56
N LEU A 21 -17.91 -7.47 8.61
CA LEU A 21 -17.67 -8.44 9.68
C LEU A 21 -16.26 -9.03 9.50
N LEU A 22 -15.38 -8.69 10.44
CA LEU A 22 -13.99 -9.15 10.47
C LEU A 22 -13.86 -10.38 11.37
N SER A 23 -13.09 -11.37 10.91
CA SER A 23 -12.67 -12.51 11.72
C SER A 23 -11.61 -12.10 12.76
N VAL A 24 -11.25 -13.02 13.67
CA VAL A 24 -10.17 -12.77 14.64
C VAL A 24 -8.84 -12.54 13.93
N GLU A 25 -8.59 -13.24 12.82
CA GLU A 25 -7.38 -13.09 12.01
C GLU A 25 -7.36 -11.73 11.30
N ASP A 26 -8.49 -11.31 10.75
CA ASP A 26 -8.62 -9.99 10.12
C ASP A 26 -8.40 -8.85 11.12
N LEU A 27 -8.90 -8.99 12.36
CA LEU A 27 -8.67 -8.02 13.43
C LEU A 27 -7.21 -7.99 13.89
N ALA A 28 -6.53 -9.13 13.90
CA ALA A 28 -5.09 -9.17 14.20
C ALA A 28 -4.30 -8.42 13.11
N LEU A 29 -4.62 -8.67 11.83
CA LEU A 29 -4.02 -7.95 10.72
C LEU A 29 -4.32 -6.45 10.76
N GLU A 30 -5.57 -6.07 11.06
CA GLU A 30 -5.94 -4.67 11.23
C GLU A 30 -5.10 -3.99 12.30
N ASN A 31 -4.91 -4.62 13.46
CA ASN A 31 -4.06 -4.05 14.51
C ASN A 31 -2.62 -3.87 14.03
N THR A 32 -2.08 -4.84 13.29
CA THR A 32 -0.75 -4.73 12.68
C THR A 32 -0.67 -3.60 11.67
N LEU A 33 -1.69 -3.39 10.83
CA LEU A 33 -1.73 -2.32 9.83
C LEU A 33 -2.10 -0.97 10.42
N SER A 34 -2.74 -0.93 11.59
CA SER A 34 -2.99 0.30 12.35
C SER A 34 -1.72 0.81 13.02
N MET A 35 -0.78 -0.09 13.30
CA MET A 35 0.60 0.26 13.56
C MET A 35 1.32 0.37 12.20
N LEU A 36 2.25 1.32 12.05
CA LEU A 36 2.99 1.44 10.80
C LEU A 36 3.73 0.12 10.51
N CYS A 37 3.39 -0.53 9.39
CA CYS A 37 4.01 -1.77 8.96
C CYS A 37 5.10 -1.44 7.94
N SER A 38 6.33 -1.89 8.16
CA SER A 38 7.47 -1.59 7.30
C SER A 38 7.97 -2.83 6.57
N PHE A 39 8.37 -2.65 5.31
CA PHE A 39 8.85 -3.71 4.42
C PHE A 39 10.28 -3.39 3.98
N LEU A 40 11.15 -4.40 3.97
CA LEU A 40 12.55 -4.26 3.57
C LEU A 40 12.71 -4.17 2.04
N SER A 41 11.79 -4.79 1.29
CA SER A 41 11.80 -4.81 -0.17
C SER A 41 10.39 -4.59 -0.75
N LEU A 42 10.33 -4.18 -2.02
CA LEU A 42 9.07 -4.14 -2.76
C LEU A 42 8.51 -5.55 -2.99
N GLU A 43 9.37 -6.56 -3.15
CA GLU A 43 8.94 -7.96 -3.33
C GLU A 43 8.15 -8.48 -2.12
N ASP A 44 8.62 -8.19 -0.89
CA ASP A 44 7.92 -8.54 0.35
C ASP A 44 6.58 -7.81 0.45
N PHE A 45 6.56 -6.53 0.07
CA PHE A 45 5.36 -5.71 0.07
C PHE A 45 4.29 -6.25 -0.89
N ILE A 46 4.67 -6.57 -2.13
CA ILE A 46 3.76 -7.15 -3.13
C ILE A 46 3.31 -8.57 -2.73
N SER A 47 4.21 -9.37 -2.19
CA SER A 47 3.88 -10.70 -1.63
C SER A 47 2.85 -10.59 -0.50
N PHE A 48 2.95 -9.56 0.34
CA PHE A 48 1.95 -9.27 1.36
C PHE A 48 0.59 -8.85 0.76
N LEU A 49 0.58 -7.94 -0.23
CA LEU A 49 -0.66 -7.48 -0.89
C LEU A 49 -1.37 -8.56 -1.71
N SER A 50 -0.63 -9.56 -2.18
CA SER A 50 -1.17 -10.74 -2.87
C SER A 50 -1.54 -11.87 -1.91
N SER A 51 -1.21 -11.75 -0.62
CA SER A 51 -1.46 -12.81 0.36
C SER A 51 -2.97 -13.03 0.59
N PRO A 52 -3.39 -14.28 0.87
CA PRO A 52 -4.78 -14.59 1.20
C PRO A 52 -5.28 -13.82 2.44
N MET A 53 -4.39 -13.52 3.38
CA MET A 53 -4.71 -12.79 4.61
C MET A 53 -5.08 -11.33 4.31
N PHE A 54 -4.29 -10.64 3.48
CA PHE A 54 -4.62 -9.29 3.04
C PHE A 54 -5.88 -9.26 2.17
N ALA A 55 -6.02 -10.21 1.25
CA ALA A 55 -7.20 -10.31 0.40
C ALA A 55 -8.49 -10.53 1.22
N SER A 56 -8.46 -11.44 2.21
CA SER A 56 -9.59 -11.68 3.12
C SER A 56 -10.00 -10.41 3.88
N TYR A 57 -9.01 -9.65 4.38
CA TYR A 57 -9.29 -8.44 5.16
C TYR A 57 -9.77 -7.28 4.29
N ALA A 58 -9.06 -6.98 3.21
CA ALA A 58 -9.17 -5.71 2.51
C ALA A 58 -9.91 -5.78 1.16
N ARG A 59 -9.82 -6.90 0.41
CA ARG A 59 -10.45 -7.06 -0.91
C ARG A 59 -11.88 -7.57 -0.77
N ARG A 60 -12.81 -6.66 -0.48
CA ARG A 60 -14.25 -6.94 -0.35
C ARG A 60 -15.02 -6.42 -1.58
N ASP A 61 -16.31 -6.75 -1.65
CA ASP A 61 -17.20 -6.32 -2.74
C ASP A 61 -17.20 -4.80 -2.93
N GLU A 62 -17.17 -4.06 -1.83
CA GLU A 62 -17.02 -2.60 -1.82
C GLU A 62 -15.73 -2.22 -1.06
N PRO A 63 -14.93 -1.27 -1.59
CA PRO A 63 -13.73 -0.80 -0.90
C PRO A 63 -14.15 -0.11 0.40
N TRP A 64 -13.70 -0.64 1.53
CA TRP A 64 -14.12 -0.17 2.86
C TRP A 64 -13.00 0.47 3.67
N VAL A 65 -11.75 0.22 3.30
CA VAL A 65 -10.55 0.69 3.99
C VAL A 65 -9.55 1.23 2.98
N VAL A 66 -8.88 2.31 3.35
CA VAL A 66 -7.79 2.92 2.58
C VAL A 66 -6.50 2.76 3.35
N PHE A 67 -5.46 2.38 2.63
CA PHE A 67 -4.10 2.34 3.18
C PHE A 67 -3.27 3.47 2.60
N GLU A 68 -2.27 3.85 3.37
CA GLU A 68 -1.22 4.77 2.95
C GLU A 68 0.07 3.98 2.75
N ILE A 69 0.62 4.11 1.55
CA ILE A 69 1.94 3.62 1.18
C ILE A 69 2.90 4.79 1.36
N GLY A 70 3.90 4.66 2.22
CA GLY A 70 4.86 5.71 2.51
C GLY A 70 6.29 5.30 2.19
N LEU A 71 7.14 6.26 1.80
CA LEU A 71 8.57 6.01 1.75
C LEU A 71 9.15 6.05 3.18
N TYR A 72 9.85 5.00 3.59
CA TYR A 72 10.36 4.94 4.98
C TYR A 72 11.34 6.08 5.31
N ARG A 73 12.12 6.52 4.33
CA ARG A 73 13.11 7.60 4.50
C ARG A 73 12.49 9.00 4.51
N ASP A 74 11.28 9.15 3.97
CA ASP A 74 10.58 10.42 3.90
C ASP A 74 9.06 10.19 3.96
N HIS A 75 8.51 10.29 5.17
CA HIS A 75 7.09 10.08 5.43
C HIS A 75 6.18 11.19 4.85
N THR A 76 6.75 12.23 4.22
CA THR A 76 5.94 13.21 3.46
C THR A 76 5.60 12.71 2.06
N LYS A 77 6.32 11.68 1.58
CA LYS A 77 6.05 11.03 0.28
C LYS A 77 5.14 9.84 0.49
N THR A 78 3.87 10.01 0.15
CA THR A 78 2.87 8.97 0.32
C THR A 78 2.01 8.79 -0.93
N LEU A 79 1.52 7.56 -1.10
CA LEU A 79 0.47 7.17 -2.04
C LEU A 79 -0.68 6.57 -1.24
N GLN A 80 -1.89 6.58 -1.80
CA GLN A 80 -3.00 5.84 -1.21
C GLN A 80 -3.24 4.54 -1.98
N LEU A 81 -3.63 3.51 -1.24
CA LEU A 81 -3.99 2.21 -1.76
C LEU A 81 -5.43 1.89 -1.39
N TYR A 82 -6.22 1.62 -2.42
CA TYR A 82 -7.61 1.19 -2.37
C TYR A 82 -7.68 -0.25 -2.87
N PRO A 83 -7.80 -1.23 -1.96
CA PRO A 83 -8.05 -2.60 -2.34
C PRO A 83 -9.52 -2.78 -2.74
N GLU A 84 -9.72 -3.16 -4.00
CA GLU A 84 -11.02 -3.55 -4.54
C GLU A 84 -11.10 -5.09 -4.59
N ARG A 85 -12.29 -5.63 -4.89
CA ARG A 85 -12.51 -7.09 -4.95
C ARG A 85 -11.54 -7.78 -5.90
N GLU A 86 -11.40 -7.23 -7.11
CA GLU A 86 -10.64 -7.87 -8.18
C GLU A 86 -9.27 -7.25 -8.37
N CYS A 87 -9.06 -5.99 -8.02
CA CYS A 87 -7.82 -5.26 -8.29
C CYS A 87 -7.42 -4.32 -7.14
N LEU A 88 -6.28 -3.68 -7.29
CA LEU A 88 -5.79 -2.62 -6.44
C LEU A 88 -5.81 -1.32 -7.22
N THR A 89 -6.28 -0.25 -6.58
CA THR A 89 -6.19 1.11 -7.09
C THR A 89 -5.18 1.87 -6.24
N VAL A 90 -4.16 2.44 -6.85
CA VAL A 90 -3.16 3.29 -6.20
C VAL A 90 -3.35 4.71 -6.70
N THR A 91 -3.41 5.69 -5.80
CA THR A 91 -3.51 7.11 -6.16
C THR A 91 -2.37 7.92 -5.59
N ASP A 92 -1.98 8.94 -6.34
CA ASP A 92 -0.95 9.92 -5.98
C ASP A 92 -1.60 11.27 -5.70
N GLU A 93 -2.11 11.46 -4.48
CA GLU A 93 -2.71 12.73 -4.06
C GLU A 93 -1.71 13.88 -4.03
N ALA A 94 -0.42 13.58 -3.83
CA ALA A 94 0.64 14.57 -3.79
C ALA A 94 1.01 15.09 -5.19
N MET A 95 0.42 14.54 -6.25
CA MET A 95 0.69 14.88 -7.65
C MET A 95 2.19 14.89 -7.95
N THR A 96 2.91 13.88 -7.43
CA THR A 96 4.36 13.73 -7.62
C THR A 96 4.76 13.57 -9.08
N GLY A 97 3.81 13.15 -9.94
CA GLY A 97 4.01 12.98 -11.37
C GLY A 97 4.48 11.58 -11.78
N ALA A 98 4.64 10.68 -10.80
CA ALA A 98 5.07 9.31 -11.04
C ALA A 98 3.98 8.41 -11.67
N LEU A 99 2.70 8.76 -11.48
CA LEU A 99 1.57 8.03 -12.03
C LEU A 99 0.94 8.84 -13.17
N ASP A 100 0.72 8.20 -14.31
CA ASP A 100 -0.09 8.78 -15.40
C ASP A 100 -1.51 9.03 -14.87
N GLN A 101 -2.00 10.26 -15.00
CA GLN A 101 -3.28 10.73 -14.44
C GLN A 101 -3.41 10.59 -12.90
N HIS A 102 -2.30 10.43 -12.17
CA HIS A 102 -2.28 10.27 -10.71
C HIS A 102 -3.01 9.03 -10.16
N VAL A 103 -3.39 8.09 -11.02
CA VAL A 103 -4.14 6.89 -10.64
C VAL A 103 -3.61 5.69 -11.41
N TRP A 104 -3.32 4.61 -10.69
CA TRP A 104 -2.98 3.32 -11.26
C TRP A 104 -3.98 2.27 -10.79
N LYS A 105 -4.32 1.32 -11.68
CA LYS A 105 -5.19 0.19 -11.36
C LYS A 105 -4.58 -1.11 -11.89
N GLY A 106 -4.47 -2.14 -11.05
CA GLY A 106 -3.89 -3.42 -11.46
C GLY A 106 -3.84 -4.45 -10.34
N GLN A 107 -2.98 -5.47 -10.46
CA GLN A 107 -2.78 -6.50 -9.45
C GLN A 107 -1.53 -6.23 -8.61
N ALA A 108 -1.42 -6.91 -7.47
CA ALA A 108 -0.15 -6.99 -6.75
C ALA A 108 0.82 -7.91 -7.52
N ASP A 109 1.39 -7.41 -8.60
CA ASP A 109 2.33 -8.10 -9.49
C ASP A 109 3.52 -7.21 -9.89
N ASP A 110 4.32 -7.65 -10.86
CA ASP A 110 5.50 -6.93 -11.36
C ASP A 110 5.16 -5.52 -11.89
N ALA A 111 3.93 -5.28 -12.36
CA ALA A 111 3.53 -3.95 -12.81
C ALA A 111 3.43 -2.98 -11.63
N LEU A 112 2.95 -3.44 -10.46
CA LEU A 112 2.93 -2.62 -9.25
C LEU A 112 4.35 -2.42 -8.69
N VAL A 113 5.24 -3.41 -8.81
CA VAL A 113 6.67 -3.22 -8.46
C VAL A 113 7.25 -2.08 -9.28
N HIS A 114 7.16 -2.14 -10.61
CA HIS A 114 7.71 -1.11 -11.49
C HIS A 114 7.10 0.27 -11.26
N LEU A 115 5.80 0.34 -10.95
CA LEU A 115 5.13 1.58 -10.57
C LEU A 115 5.80 2.20 -9.33
N LEU A 116 5.97 1.40 -8.27
CA LEU A 116 6.54 1.86 -7.01
C LEU A 116 8.03 2.20 -7.16
N GLU A 117 8.80 1.45 -7.94
CA GLU A 117 10.19 1.79 -8.28
C GLU A 117 10.27 3.15 -8.98
N THR A 118 9.40 3.38 -9.96
CA THR A 118 9.33 4.65 -10.69
C THR A 118 8.98 5.79 -9.73
N TRP A 119 7.94 5.61 -8.91
CA TRP A 119 7.54 6.60 -7.91
C TRP A 119 8.65 6.92 -6.91
N VAL A 120 9.32 5.90 -6.36
CA VAL A 120 10.46 6.11 -5.47
C VAL A 120 11.58 6.87 -6.18
N GLY A 121 11.86 6.55 -7.44
CA GLY A 121 12.84 7.27 -8.26
C GLY A 121 12.51 8.76 -8.43
N GLU A 122 11.26 9.09 -8.75
CA GLU A 122 10.78 10.47 -8.91
C GLU A 122 10.84 11.25 -7.60
N VAL A 123 10.31 10.69 -6.50
CA VAL A 123 10.26 11.40 -5.22
C VAL A 123 11.61 11.49 -4.51
N ALA A 124 12.53 10.56 -4.78
CA ALA A 124 13.90 10.61 -4.25
C ALA A 124 14.81 11.55 -5.06
N SER A 125 14.55 11.74 -6.36
CA SER A 125 15.32 12.65 -7.22
C SER A 125 14.89 14.12 -7.08
N GLY A 126 13.69 14.36 -6.56
CA GLY A 126 13.14 15.70 -6.30
C GLY A 126 13.49 16.31 -4.94
N ALA A 127 14.54 15.83 -4.26
CA ALA A 127 15.02 16.33 -2.96
C ALA A 127 16.13 17.39 -3.09
#